data_AF-A0A4P7KQZ7-F1
#
_entry.id   AF-A0A4P7KQZ7-F1
#
_cell.length_a   1.000
_cell.length_b   1.000
_cell.length_c   1.000
_cell.angle_alpha   90.00
_cell.angle_beta   90.00
_cell.angle_gamma   90.00
#
_symmetry.space_group_name_H-M   'P 1'
#
loop_
_entity.id
_entity.type
_entity.pdbx_description
1 polymer ?
#
loop_
_entity_poly.entity_id
_entity_poly.type
_entity_poly.pdbx_seq_one_letter_code
_entity_poly.pdbx_strand_id
1 'polypeptide(L)' 'MKKFYLNLILLLLLLTGCNQQELLKNLDQNQANEVIALLQQNNIDAYKRERKIGLYYLY' A
#
# COMPACT_ATOMS: atom_id res chain seq x y z
N MET A 1 13.26 -8.55 35.35
CA MET A 1 12.28 -9.26 34.48
C MET A 1 11.20 -8.34 33.90
N LYS A 2 10.38 -7.61 34.68
CA LYS A 2 9.29 -6.75 34.15
C LYS A 2 9.73 -5.66 33.14
N LYS A 3 10.91 -5.05 33.33
CA LYS A 3 11.46 -4.03 32.42
C LYS A 3 11.81 -4.57 31.03
N PHE A 4 12.09 -5.87 30.91
CA PHE A 4 12.42 -6.50 29.62
C PHE A 4 11.17 -6.62 28.73
N TYR A 5 10.04 -7.02 29.31
CA TYR A 5 8.76 -7.10 28.60
C TYR A 5 8.28 -5.75 28.08
N LEU A 6 8.55 -4.66 28.82
CA LEU A 6 8.17 -3.31 28.40
C LEU A 6 8.96 -2.84 27.17
N ASN A 7 10.26 -3.16 27.11
CA ASN A 7 11.08 -2.89 25.92
C ASN A 7 10.65 -3.76 24.72
N LEU A 8 10.26 -5.01 24.95
CA LEU A 8 9.79 -5.91 23.89
C LEU A 8 8.49 -5.42 23.25
N ILE A 9 7.53 -4.96 24.06
CA ILE A 9 6.27 -4.38 23.58
C ILE A 9 6.53 -3.12 22.76
N LEU A 10 7.43 -2.25 23.23
CA LEU A 10 7.80 -1.03 22.49
C LEU A 10 8.39 -1.39 21.11
N LEU A 11 9.29 -2.38 21.04
CA LEU A 11 9.88 -2.84 19.78
C LEU A 11 8.83 -3.40 18.79
N LEU A 12 7.83 -4.13 19.30
CA LEU A 12 6.73 -4.65 18.50
C LEU A 12 5.82 -3.53 17.95
N LEU A 13 5.58 -2.47 18.72
CA LEU A 13 4.82 -1.31 18.24
C LEU A 13 5.57 -0.54 17.14
N LEU A 14 6.90 -0.50 17.18
CA LEU A 14 7.68 0.13 16.12
C LEU A 14 7.58 -0.64 14.78
N LEU A 15 7.25 -1.93 14.81
CA LEU A 15 7.11 -2.77 13.61
C LEU A 15 5.78 -2.59 12.87
N THR A 16 4.73 -2.07 13.52
CA THR A 16 3.39 -1.94 12.90
C THR A 16 3.21 -0.65 12.09
N GLY A 17 4.23 0.21 12.04
CA GLY A 17 4.15 1.54 11.40
C GLY A 17 4.18 1.54 9.87
N CYS A 18 4.54 0.43 9.22
CA CYS A 18 4.66 0.39 7.75
C CYS A 18 3.49 -0.39 7.13
N ASN A 19 2.35 0.28 6.94
CA ASN A 19 1.22 -0.23 6.15
C ASN A 19 0.85 0.75 5.03
N GLN A 20 1.87 1.26 4.32
CA GLN A 20 1.62 2.10 3.15
C GLN A 20 1.37 1.20 1.94
N GLN A 21 0.09 0.82 1.75
CA GLN A 21 -0.37 -0.02 0.64
C GLN A 21 -0.45 0.74 -0.70
N GLU A 22 -0.18 2.05 -0.73
CA GLU A 22 -0.23 2.83 -1.97
C GLU A 22 0.98 2.50 -2.86
N LEU A 23 0.79 1.71 -3.92
CA LEU A 23 1.82 1.41 -4.92
C LEU A 23 2.15 2.64 -5.77
N LEU A 24 1.13 3.26 -6.39
CA LEU A 24 1.30 4.35 -7.37
C LEU A 24 0.21 5.42 -7.21
N LYS A 25 0.57 6.68 -7.43
CA LYS A 25 -0.28 7.87 -7.21
C LYS A 25 -0.35 8.72 -8.47
N ASN A 26 -1.43 9.49 -8.60
CA ASN A 26 -1.62 10.49 -9.66
C ASN A 26 -1.57 9.90 -11.08
N LEU A 27 -2.14 8.72 -11.26
CA LEU A 27 -2.27 8.09 -12.55
C LEU A 27 -3.51 8.63 -13.26
N ASP A 28 -3.41 8.92 -14.55
CA ASP A 28 -4.59 9.07 -15.39
C ASP A 28 -5.30 7.71 -15.57
N GLN A 29 -6.55 7.73 -16.03
CA GLN A 29 -7.37 6.53 -16.22
C GLN A 29 -6.67 5.45 -17.05
N ASN A 30 -6.01 5.84 -18.15
CA ASN A 30 -5.34 4.88 -19.02
C ASN A 30 -4.13 4.26 -18.33
N GLN A 31 -3.31 5.06 -17.66
CA GLN A 31 -2.13 4.60 -16.95
C GLN A 31 -2.48 3.64 -15.80
N ALA A 32 -3.55 3.94 -15.04
CA ALA A 32 -4.00 3.06 -13.97
C ALA A 32 -4.48 1.71 -14.49
N ASN A 33 -5.15 1.68 -15.64
CA ASN A 33 -5.62 0.43 -16.25
C ASN A 33 -4.47 -0.41 -16.80
N GLU A 34 -3.48 0.20 -17.45
CA GLU A 34 -2.30 -0.51 -17.97
C GLU A 34 -1.50 -1.16 -16.85
N VAL A 35 -1.25 -0.43 -15.76
CA VAL A 35 -0.50 -0.95 -14.62
C VAL A 35 -1.27 -2.07 -13.92
N ILE A 36 -2.59 -1.95 -13.74
CA ILE A 36 -3.40 -3.05 -13.18
C ILE A 36 -3.32 -4.29 -14.07
N ALA A 37 -3.44 -4.14 -15.38
CA ALA A 37 -3.35 -5.27 -16.30
C ALA A 37 -1.99 -5.98 -16.19
N LEU A 38 -0.89 -5.22 -16.07
CA LEU A 38 0.45 -5.79 -15.86
C LEU A 38 0.60 -6.48 -14.50
N LEU A 39 0.06 -5.90 -13.43
CA LEU A 39 0.11 -6.49 -12.08
C LEU A 39 -0.71 -7.79 -12.04
N GLN A 40 -1.91 -7.80 -12.61
CA GLN A 40 -2.77 -8.99 -12.71
C GLN A 40 -2.11 -10.10 -13.52
N GLN A 41 -1.42 -9.77 -14.63
CA GLN A 41 -0.66 -10.75 -15.41
C GLN A 41 0.48 -11.41 -14.61
N ASN A 42 1.02 -10.70 -13.62
CA ASN A 42 2.04 -11.22 -12.71
C ASN A 42 1.46 -11.83 -11.42
N ASN A 43 0.13 -12.06 -11.36
CA ASN A 43 -0.59 -12.56 -10.18
C ASN A 43 -0.44 -11.66 -8.95
N ILE A 44 -0.27 -10.35 -9.15
CA ILE A 44 -0.27 -9.34 -8.09
C ILE A 44 -1.66 -8.69 -8.08
N ASP A 45 -2.41 -8.94 -7.03
CA ASP A 45 -3.71 -8.28 -6.82
C ASP A 45 -3.47 -6.79 -6.55
N ALA A 46 -4.04 -5.96 -7.42
CA ALA A 46 -3.98 -4.50 -7.31
C ALA A 46 -5.34 -3.89 -7.63
N TYR A 47 -5.68 -2.81 -6.94
CA TYR A 47 -6.96 -2.12 -7.10
C TYR A 47 -6.77 -0.63 -7.38
N LYS A 48 -7.52 -0.11 -8.37
CA LYS A 48 -7.62 1.33 -8.61
C LYS A 48 -8.67 1.95 -7.71
N ARG A 49 -8.32 3.10 -7.12
CA ARG A 49 -9.24 3.97 -6.42
C ARG A 49 -9.17 5.36 -7.03
N GLU A 50 -10.32 5.89 -7.44
CA GLU A 50 -10.43 7.29 -7.86
C GLU A 50 -10.34 8.19 -6.63
N ARG A 51 -9.44 9.19 -6.66
CA ARG A 51 -9.27 10.13 -5.54
C ARG A 51 -9.78 11.54 -5.88
N LYS A 52 -9.67 11.94 -7.14
CA LYS A 52 -10.23 13.17 -7.72
C LYS A 52 -10.62 12.85 -9.16
N ILE A 53 -11.54 13.64 -9.74
CA ILE A 53 -11.97 13.50 -11.13
C ILE A 53 -10.74 13.36 -12.05
N GLY A 54 -10.59 12.17 -12.65
CA GLY A 54 -9.49 11.85 -13.58
C GLY A 54 -8.15 11.46 -12.94
N LEU A 55 -8.04 11.37 -11.61
CA LEU A 55 -6.82 10.96 -10.91
C LEU A 55 -7.03 9.70 -10.06
N TYR A 56 -6.28 8.67 -10.41
CA TYR A 56 -6.35 7.32 -9.85
C TYR A 56 -5.11 6.99 -9.03
N TYR A 57 -5.34 6.16 -8.02
CA TYR A 57 -4.33 5.61 -7.12
C TYR A 57 -4.40 4.09 -7.21
N LEU A 58 -3.25 3.44 -7.22
CA LEU A 58 -3.14 1.98 -7.17
C LEU A 58 -2.70 1.56 -5.78
N TYR A 59 -3.33 0.51 -5.33
CA TYR A 59 -3.10 -0.15 -4.07
C TYR A 59 -2.99 -1.66 -4.28
#